data_AF-A0ABD3DGI3-F1
#
_entry.id   AF-A0ABD3DGI3-F1
#
_cell.length_a   1.000
_cell.length_b   1.000
_cell.length_c   1.000
_cell.angle_alpha   90.00
_cell.angle_beta   90.00
_cell.angle_gamma   90.00
#
_symmetry.space_group_name_H-M   'P 1'
#
loop_
_entity.id
_entity.type
_entity.pdbx_description
1 polymer ?
#
loop_
_entity_poly.entity_id
_entity_poly.type
_entity_poly.pdbx_seq_one_letter_code
_entity_poly.pdbx_strand_id
1 'polypeptide(L)' 'MADWGPVLIGVVLFILLQPGLLFQIPGNNRQVEFGSMRTNGKAIAVHTLIFFALYAILNLAVHLHIYTG' A
#
# COMPACT_ATOMS: atom_id res chain seq x y z
N MET A 1 2.76 -26.75 -2.99
CA MET A 1 1.84 -25.65 -3.34
C MET A 1 2.33 -24.40 -2.62
N ALA A 2 2.51 -23.30 -3.34
CA ALA A 2 2.92 -22.03 -2.74
C ALA A 2 1.74 -21.41 -1.96
N ASP A 3 2.05 -20.64 -0.91
CA ASP A 3 1.06 -19.89 -0.16
C ASP A 3 0.78 -18.53 -0.84
N TRP A 4 -0.46 -18.34 -1.26
CA TRP A 4 -0.97 -17.16 -1.94
C TRP A 4 -1.61 -16.14 -1.01
N GLY A 5 -1.73 -16.45 0.28
CA GLY A 5 -2.29 -15.53 1.28
C GLY A 5 -1.58 -14.17 1.29
N PRO A 6 -0.24 -14.14 1.36
CA PRO A 6 0.51 -12.89 1.31
C PRO A 6 0.30 -12.12 0.00
N VAL A 7 0.20 -12.83 -1.13
CA VAL A 7 -0.02 -12.22 -2.44
C VAL A 7 -1.38 -11.51 -2.49
N LEU A 8 -2.44 -12.15 -2.01
CA LEU A 8 -3.80 -11.57 -1.98
C LEU A 8 -3.87 -10.34 -1.08
N ILE A 9 -3.26 -10.40 0.11
CA ILE A 9 -3.20 -9.24 1.03
C ILE A 9 -2.48 -8.07 0.37
N GLY A 10 -1.36 -8.35 -0.32
CA GLY A 10 -0.60 -7.33 -1.05
C GLY A 10 -1.40 -6.66 -2.15
N VAL A 11 -2.14 -7.45 -2.95
CA VAL A 11 -2.99 -6.92 -4.04
C VAL A 11 -4.12 -6.04 -3.50
N VAL A 12 -4.82 -6.48 -2.45
CA VAL A 12 -5.91 -5.71 -1.83
C VAL A 12 -5.38 -4.38 -1.27
N LEU A 13 -4.27 -4.40 -0.53
CA LEU A 13 -3.65 -3.19 -0.01
C LEU A 13 -3.20 -2.25 -1.12
N PHE A 14 -2.68 -2.79 -2.22
CA PHE A 14 -2.21 -1.99 -3.35
C PHE A 14 -3.36 -1.25 -4.04
N ILE A 15 -4.49 -1.94 -4.22
CA ILE A 15 -5.71 -1.32 -4.77
C ILE A 15 -6.26 -0.25 -3.81
N LEU A 16 -6.28 -0.53 -2.50
CA LEU A 16 -6.79 0.41 -1.49
C LEU A 16 -5.93 1.67 -1.35
N LEU A 17 -4.61 1.55 -1.51
CA LEU A 17 -3.67 2.65 -1.27
C LEU A 17 -3.14 3.29 -2.57
N GLN A 18 -3.68 2.90 -3.72
CA GLN A 18 -3.15 3.13 -5.07
C GLN A 18 -2.39 4.48 -5.23
N PRO A 19 -1.09 4.44 -5.59
CA PRO A 19 -0.25 5.63 -5.64
C PRO A 19 -0.71 6.54 -6.79
N GLY A 20 -1.17 7.75 -6.43
CA GLY A 20 -1.55 8.80 -7.38
C GLY A 20 -3.05 9.03 -7.56
N LEU A 21 -3.94 8.14 -7.09
CA LEU A 21 -5.39 8.32 -7.22
C LEU A 21 -6.03 8.89 -5.94
N LEU A 22 -5.57 8.46 -4.76
CA LEU A 22 -6.27 8.76 -3.50
C LEU A 22 -5.60 9.81 -2.63
N PHE A 23 -4.29 9.82 -2.36
CA PHE A 23 -3.70 10.83 -1.47
C PHE A 23 -2.19 11.05 -1.75
N GLN A 24 -1.74 12.30 -1.84
CA GLN A 24 -0.33 12.69 -1.70
C GLN A 24 -0.15 13.45 -0.39
N ILE A 25 0.62 12.85 0.52
CA ILE A 25 1.03 13.47 1.79
C ILE A 25 2.55 13.29 1.88
N PRO A 26 3.37 14.36 1.92
CA PRO A 26 3.05 15.78 1.83
C PRO A 26 2.88 16.24 0.37
N GLY A 27 1.83 17.00 0.08
CA GLY A 27 1.64 17.64 -1.23
C GLY A 27 2.65 18.77 -1.48
N ASN A 28 2.78 19.20 -2.74
CA ASN A 28 3.82 20.17 -3.11
C ASN A 28 3.45 21.61 -2.68
N ASN A 29 2.15 21.88 -2.54
CA ASN A 29 1.61 23.20 -2.16
C ASN A 29 0.65 23.17 -0.94
N ARG A 30 0.15 21.98 -0.54
CA ARG A 30 -0.72 21.75 0.64
C ARG A 30 -0.37 20.42 1.30
N GLN A 31 -0.71 20.25 2.58
CA GLN A 31 -0.37 19.05 3.37
C GLN A 31 -0.94 17.74 2.78
N VAL A 32 -2.08 17.82 2.07
CA VAL A 32 -2.72 16.68 1.40
C VAL A 32 -3.17 17.15 0.01
N GLU A 33 -2.72 16.47 -1.04
CA GLU A 33 -3.07 16.79 -2.43
C GLU A 33 -3.63 15.54 -3.13
N PHE A 34 -4.76 15.68 -3.81
CA PHE A 34 -5.47 14.59 -4.47
C PHE A 34 -5.32 14.74 -5.99
N GLY A 35 -4.99 13.65 -6.69
CA GLY A 35 -5.08 13.61 -8.15
C GLY A 35 -4.09 14.48 -8.94
N SER A 36 -2.94 14.89 -8.37
CA SER A 36 -1.98 15.73 -9.11
C SER A 36 -1.19 14.97 -10.19
N MET A 37 -1.26 13.62 -10.22
CA MET A 37 -0.38 12.71 -10.98
C MET A 37 1.14 12.98 -10.86
N ARG A 38 1.57 13.97 -10.07
CA ARG A 38 2.98 14.32 -9.80
C ARG A 38 3.37 13.78 -8.44
N THR A 39 4.13 12.69 -8.41
CA THR A 39 4.60 12.11 -7.15
C THR A 39 5.87 12.81 -6.66
N ASN A 40 5.89 13.28 -5.41
CA ASN A 40 7.10 13.78 -4.75
C ASN A 40 7.84 12.59 -4.09
N GLY A 41 9.17 12.58 -4.09
CA GLY A 41 9.98 11.55 -3.40
C GLY A 41 9.62 11.37 -1.92
N LYS A 42 9.22 12.46 -1.24
CA LYS A 42 8.71 12.39 0.15
C LYS A 42 7.39 11.61 0.26
N ALA A 43 6.47 11.84 -0.68
CA ALA A 43 5.17 11.14 -0.68
C ALA A 43 5.34 9.65 -0.99
N ILE A 44 6.27 9.29 -1.88
CA ILE A 44 6.62 7.90 -2.16
C ILE A 44 7.15 7.23 -0.89
N ALA A 45 8.07 7.86 -0.17
CA ALA A 45 8.65 7.30 1.06
C ALA A 45 7.61 7.09 2.18
N VAL A 46 6.68 8.04 2.35
CA VAL A 46 5.59 7.90 3.33
C VAL A 46 4.65 6.77 2.93
N HIS A 47 4.25 6.71 1.66
CA HIS A 47 3.36 5.66 1.16
C HIS A 47 3.99 4.27 1.29
N THR A 48 5.26 4.09 0.92
CA THR A 48 5.94 2.79 1.06
C THR A 48 6.07 2.37 2.52
N LEU A 49 6.30 3.31 3.44
CA LEU A 49 6.36 3.01 4.87
C LEU A 49 5.00 2.54 5.42
N ILE A 50 3.91 3.25 5.07
CA ILE A 50 2.55 2.88 5.49
C ILE A 50 2.14 1.54 4.88
N PHE A 51 2.39 1.35 3.58
CA PHE A 51 2.09 0.10 2.89
C PHE A 51 2.83 -1.07 3.54
N PHE A 52 4.13 -0.91 3.81
CA PHE A 52 4.94 -1.93 4.46
C PHE A 52 4.42 -2.28 5.86
N ALA A 53 4.12 -1.27 6.69
CA ALA A 53 3.62 -1.50 8.05
C ALA A 53 2.28 -2.25 8.04
N LEU A 54 1.33 -1.82 7.20
CA LEU A 54 0.03 -2.48 7.09
C LEU A 54 0.16 -3.89 6.53
N TYR A 55 0.96 -4.08 5.49
CA TYR A 55 1.22 -5.40 4.92
C TYR A 55 1.82 -6.35 5.94
N ALA A 56 2.83 -5.92 6.69
CA ALA A 56 3.47 -6.73 7.73
C ALA A 56 2.48 -7.09 8.85
N ILE A 57 1.72 -6.12 9.36
CA ILE A 57 0.72 -6.35 10.42
C ILE A 57 -0.37 -7.32 9.94
N LEU A 58 -0.92 -7.12 8.73
CA LEU A 58 -1.99 -7.99 8.22
C LEU A 58 -1.50 -9.42 7.97
N ASN A 59 -0.31 -9.59 7.39
CA ASN A 59 0.26 -10.93 7.20
C ASN A 59 0.53 -11.64 8.53
N LEU A 60 1.10 -10.93 9.51
CA LEU A 60 1.41 -11.49 10.82
C LEU A 60 0.16 -11.77 11.66
N ALA A 61 -0.83 -10.87 11.63
CA ALA A 61 -2.01 -10.98 12.47
C ALA A 61 -3.06 -11.93 11.90
N VAL A 62 -3.28 -11.89 10.58
CA VAL A 62 -4.38 -12.63 9.94
C VAL A 62 -4.01 -14.09 9.67
N HIS A 63 -2.71 -14.45 9.62
CA HIS A 63 -2.23 -15.82 9.32
C HIS A 63 -3.02 -16.46 8.16
N LEU A 64 -3.24 -15.68 7.11
CA LEU A 64 -4.01 -16.10 5.95
C LEU A 64 -3.11 -16.99 5.10
N HIS A 65 -3.46 -18.28 5.03
CA HIS A 65 -2.77 -19.27 4.22
C HIS A 65 -3.70 -19.77 3.11
N ILE A 66 -3.31 -19.55 1.87
CA ILE A 66 -4.09 -19.96 0.69
C ILE A 66 -3.19 -20.83 -0.18
N TYR A 67 -3.42 -22.14 -0.14
CA TYR A 67 -2.69 -23.07 -0.99
C TYR A 67 -3.50 -23.31 -2.27
N THR A 68 -2.96 -22.92 -3.42
CA THR A 68 -3.53 -23.29 -4.72
C THR A 68 -2.70 -24.41 -5.34
N GLY A 69 -3.40 -25.39 -5.95
CA GLY A 69 -2.89 -26.68 -6.46
C GLY A 69 -1.65 -26.59 -7.32
#